data_AF-A0A3P6FMK3-F1
#
_entry.id   AF-A0A3P6FMK3-F1
#
_cell.length_a   1.000
_cell.length_b   1.000
_cell.length_c   1.000
_cell.angle_alpha   90.00
_cell.angle_beta   90.00
_cell.angle_gamma   90.00
#
_symmetry.space_group_name_H-M   'P 1'
#
loop_
_entity.id
_entity.type
_entity.pdbx_description
1 polymer ?
#
loop_
_entity_poly.entity_id
_entity_poly.type
_entity_poly.pdbx_seq_one_letter_code
_entity_poly.pdbx_strand_id
1 'polypeptide(L)'
;MGSCLSAESMSPRPGSPCSPGFGVRKRKNSKKRLAGSRNSSFDSRRDDPLHRVPGRMFLNGSSEVACIFTQQGKKGPNQDAMVVWESFGSRTDTVFCGVFDGHGPYGHMVAKRVRDNLPLKLSAYWEDKVPVEGSLKTVNNSTSGINNNNSEDAASFVSTEEEPRPENTESELFQTLKEAFLKAFKVVDRELKFHGSVDCFCSGTTAVTLIKQGEYLVVGNVGDSRAVMGTRDGENGLVAVQLTVDLKPNLPAEEERIKKCRGRVFALRDEPEVCRVWLPNCDSPGLAMARAFGDFCLKDFGLISVPEVSFRRLTDKDEFIVLATDGIWDVLSNEEVVKIVASAPSRSSAARALVETAVRAWRHKYPTSKVDDCAAVCLYLNSNGSNAISTASSFSKLEDEDEIDDGSGPSGGLGRSSTVRTGKEIALDESEAEKLIKEEDTEHGTEYSALEGVARVNTLLNLPRFVPGK
;
A
#
# COMPACT_ATOMS: atom_id res chain seq x y z
N MET A 1 -51.81 -4.91 60.89
CA MET A 1 -51.56 -4.78 62.34
C MET A 1 -50.04 -4.73 62.47
N GLY A 2 -49.36 -3.74 63.04
CA GLY A 2 -49.72 -2.82 64.15
C GLY A 2 -48.72 -3.11 65.28
N SER A 3 -47.75 -2.22 65.55
CA SER A 3 -47.75 -1.30 66.73
C SER A 3 -47.40 -2.02 68.04
N CYS A 4 -46.58 -1.56 69.00
CA CYS A 4 -45.82 -0.32 69.30
C CYS A 4 -44.82 -0.64 70.48
N LEU A 5 -43.93 0.19 71.07
CA LEU A 5 -43.46 1.60 70.96
C LEU A 5 -42.09 1.72 71.72
N SER A 6 -41.08 2.41 71.14
CA SER A 6 -40.10 3.34 71.81
C SER A 6 -39.21 2.90 73.01
N ALA A 7 -38.14 3.63 73.43
CA ALA A 7 -37.64 4.97 73.06
C ALA A 7 -36.09 5.12 73.18
N GLU A 8 -35.50 6.05 72.38
CA GLU A 8 -34.41 7.01 72.72
C GLU A 8 -33.02 6.53 73.23
N SER A 9 -31.87 7.18 72.94
CA SER A 9 -31.44 8.32 72.11
C SER A 9 -29.88 8.30 71.96
N MET A 10 -29.11 9.13 71.23
CA MET A 10 -29.32 10.29 70.31
C MET A 10 -28.13 10.36 69.28
N SER A 11 -27.86 11.52 68.66
CA SER A 11 -26.81 11.78 67.62
C SER A 11 -25.87 12.97 68.03
N PRO A 12 -25.04 13.68 67.20
CA PRO A 12 -25.06 13.92 65.72
C PRO A 12 -23.70 13.86 64.95
N ARG A 13 -23.76 14.18 63.64
CA ARG A 13 -22.67 14.43 62.65
C ARG A 13 -22.71 15.95 62.24
N PRO A 14 -22.28 16.49 61.05
CA PRO A 14 -21.49 16.01 59.90
C PRO A 14 -20.47 17.04 59.30
N GLY A 15 -19.86 16.74 58.12
CA GLY A 15 -19.51 17.78 57.12
C GLY A 15 -18.09 17.79 56.50
N SER A 16 -18.00 18.19 55.23
CA SER A 16 -16.77 18.59 54.48
C SER A 16 -17.01 20.01 53.90
N PRO A 17 -16.01 20.88 53.62
CA PRO A 17 -15.29 20.84 52.31
C PRO A 17 -13.90 21.57 52.22
N CYS A 18 -13.33 21.62 50.99
CA CYS A 18 -12.48 22.67 50.36
C CYS A 18 -11.14 23.23 50.94
N SER A 19 -10.33 23.75 50.00
CA SER A 19 -9.06 24.52 50.12
C SER A 19 -9.27 25.99 50.57
N PRO A 20 -8.25 26.87 50.81
CA PRO A 20 -6.79 26.78 50.54
C PRO A 20 -5.85 27.29 51.69
N GLY A 21 -4.53 27.41 51.45
CA GLY A 21 -3.60 28.13 52.36
C GLY A 21 -2.11 28.10 51.94
N PHE A 22 -1.38 29.21 52.12
CA PHE A 22 0.05 29.35 51.76
C PHE A 22 1.00 28.96 52.92
N GLY A 23 2.12 28.32 52.59
CA GLY A 23 3.28 28.13 53.48
C GLY A 23 4.59 28.11 52.70
N VAL A 24 5.53 29.02 53.00
CA VAL A 24 6.65 29.36 52.12
C VAL A 24 8.02 29.18 52.79
N ARG A 25 9.01 28.72 52.00
CA ARG A 25 10.47 28.57 52.29
C ARG A 25 10.90 27.48 53.29
N LYS A 26 11.50 26.43 52.73
CA LYS A 26 12.97 26.20 52.87
C LYS A 26 13.54 25.48 51.65
N ARG A 27 14.58 26.05 51.02
CA ARG A 27 15.31 25.47 49.89
C ARG A 27 16.25 24.35 50.37
N LYS A 28 16.22 23.19 49.72
CA LYS A 28 17.38 22.30 49.56
C LYS A 28 17.37 21.72 48.14
N ASN A 29 18.49 21.82 47.42
CA ASN A 29 18.61 21.27 46.08
C ASN A 29 18.74 19.74 46.12
N SER A 30 17.97 19.04 45.29
CA SER A 30 18.29 17.67 44.87
C SER A 30 17.79 17.46 43.43
N LYS A 31 18.60 16.82 42.58
CA LYS A 31 18.28 16.61 41.17
C LYS A 31 17.28 15.45 41.03
N LYS A 32 16.04 15.70 40.62
CA LYS A 32 15.13 14.64 40.15
C LYS A 32 15.41 14.34 38.68
N ARG A 33 15.65 13.06 38.36
CA ARG A 33 15.74 12.55 36.99
C ARG A 33 14.32 12.41 36.44
N LEU A 34 14.08 12.76 35.17
CA LEU A 34 12.82 12.39 34.52
C LEU A 34 12.73 10.87 34.36
N ALA A 35 11.55 10.31 34.61
CA ALA A 35 11.26 8.92 34.28
C ALA A 35 10.83 8.85 32.81
N GLY A 36 11.58 8.11 31.99
CA GLY A 36 11.21 7.89 30.59
C GLY A 36 9.98 7.00 30.47
N SER A 37 9.15 7.25 29.45
CA SER A 37 8.00 6.39 29.13
C SER A 37 8.47 4.97 28.78
N ARG A 38 7.73 3.96 29.21
CA ARG A 38 8.02 2.55 28.93
C ARG A 38 7.45 2.14 27.58
N ASN A 39 8.23 2.26 26.51
CA ASN A 39 7.88 1.67 25.22
C ASN A 39 7.78 0.13 25.32
N SER A 40 6.77 -0.44 24.67
CA SER A 40 6.45 -1.87 24.60
C SER A 40 7.39 -2.65 23.66
N SER A 41 8.67 -2.76 24.02
CA SER A 41 9.75 -3.28 23.16
C SER A 41 9.85 -4.82 23.04
N PHE A 42 8.72 -5.54 23.07
CA PHE A 42 8.73 -7.02 23.15
C PHE A 42 8.47 -7.78 21.84
N ASP A 43 7.93 -7.16 20.80
CA ASP A 43 7.71 -7.83 19.50
C ASP A 43 8.78 -7.48 18.43
N SER A 44 9.43 -6.32 18.55
CA SER A 44 10.38 -5.78 17.56
C SER A 44 11.70 -6.54 17.40
N ARG A 45 11.78 -7.79 17.85
CA ARG A 45 13.01 -8.62 17.88
C ARG A 45 13.01 -9.78 16.86
N ARG A 46 11.91 -10.00 16.12
CA ARG A 46 11.84 -11.04 15.07
C ARG A 46 11.99 -10.49 13.66
N ASP A 47 11.59 -9.25 13.41
CA ASP A 47 11.58 -8.66 12.05
C ASP A 47 12.89 -7.93 11.69
N ASP A 48 13.78 -7.70 12.68
CA ASP A 48 15.08 -7.03 12.53
C ASP A 48 15.97 -7.58 11.37
N PRO A 49 16.03 -8.90 11.07
CA PRO A 49 16.81 -9.40 9.94
C PRO A 49 16.35 -8.83 8.58
N LEU A 50 15.03 -8.71 8.37
CA LEU A 50 14.45 -8.28 7.08
C LEU A 50 14.56 -6.76 6.85
N HIS A 51 14.91 -6.00 7.88
CA HIS A 51 15.16 -4.55 7.80
C HIS A 51 16.57 -4.22 7.27
N ARG A 52 17.46 -5.21 7.16
CA ARG A 52 18.88 -5.03 6.82
C ARG A 52 19.29 -5.69 5.50
N VAL A 53 18.33 -6.21 4.74
CA VAL A 53 18.57 -6.89 3.45
C VAL A 53 18.86 -5.84 2.37
N PRO A 54 20.01 -5.91 1.66
CA PRO A 54 20.31 -5.00 0.55
C PRO A 54 19.23 -5.02 -0.53
N GLY A 55 18.99 -3.88 -1.18
CA GLY A 55 17.96 -3.73 -2.21
C GLY A 55 16.51 -3.72 -1.70
N ARG A 56 16.26 -3.98 -0.40
CA ARG A 56 14.90 -4.09 0.16
C ARG A 56 14.42 -2.77 0.79
N MET A 57 13.41 -2.18 0.17
CA MET A 57 12.81 -0.89 0.53
C MET A 57 11.33 -1.07 0.85
N PHE A 58 10.90 -0.69 2.07
CA PHE A 58 9.53 -0.91 2.58
C PHE A 58 8.99 0.28 3.41
N LEU A 59 9.68 1.41 3.33
CA LEU A 59 9.34 2.71 3.90
C LEU A 59 9.49 3.77 2.79
N ASN A 60 8.88 4.94 2.96
CA ASN A 60 8.89 6.02 1.96
C ASN A 60 10.32 6.37 1.51
N GLY A 61 10.61 6.22 0.22
CA GLY A 61 11.97 6.29 -0.31
C GLY A 61 12.05 6.06 -1.83
N SER A 62 13.28 6.00 -2.35
CA SER A 62 13.54 5.75 -3.77
C SER A 62 14.94 5.17 -4.01
N SER A 63 15.08 4.48 -5.14
CA SER A 63 16.32 4.04 -5.79
C SER A 63 16.35 4.55 -7.24
N GLU A 64 17.32 4.08 -8.04
CA GLU A 64 17.41 4.38 -9.48
C GLU A 64 16.21 3.82 -10.28
N VAL A 65 15.69 2.66 -9.86
CA VAL A 65 14.64 1.93 -10.59
C VAL A 65 13.25 2.08 -9.98
N ALA A 66 13.11 2.50 -8.72
CA ALA A 66 11.78 2.62 -8.09
C ALA A 66 11.66 3.78 -7.10
N CYS A 67 10.44 4.26 -6.88
CA CYS A 67 10.11 5.06 -5.70
C CYS A 67 8.82 4.56 -5.05
N ILE A 68 8.76 4.64 -3.72
CA ILE A 68 7.61 4.16 -2.93
C ILE A 68 7.21 5.21 -1.90
N PHE A 69 5.90 5.38 -1.70
CA PHE A 69 5.37 6.33 -0.73
C PHE A 69 4.03 5.83 -0.19
N THR A 70 3.86 5.86 1.13
CA THR A 70 2.55 5.75 1.78
C THR A 70 2.28 6.96 2.67
N GLN A 71 1.01 7.35 2.74
CA GLN A 71 0.51 8.34 3.68
C GLN A 71 -0.67 7.76 4.46
N GLN A 72 -0.68 8.02 5.77
CA GLN A 72 -1.80 7.68 6.63
C GLN A 72 -3.02 8.57 6.34
N GLY A 73 -4.19 7.94 6.26
CA GLY A 73 -5.48 8.58 6.12
C GLY A 73 -6.06 9.10 7.43
N LYS A 74 -7.40 9.13 7.49
CA LYS A 74 -8.18 9.59 8.65
C LYS A 74 -9.04 8.48 9.28
N LYS A 75 -8.98 7.24 8.78
CA LYS A 75 -9.76 6.10 9.29
C LYS A 75 -9.22 5.52 10.60
N GLY A 76 -7.90 5.39 10.73
CA GLY A 76 -7.24 4.74 11.88
C GLY A 76 -5.72 4.89 11.83
N PRO A 77 -4.93 3.99 12.44
CA PRO A 77 -3.49 3.86 12.16
C PRO A 77 -3.29 3.34 10.72
N ASN A 78 -2.19 3.72 10.05
CA ASN A 78 -1.96 3.31 8.67
C ASN A 78 -1.95 1.78 8.52
N GLN A 79 -2.92 1.27 7.77
CA GLN A 79 -3.10 -0.16 7.53
C GLN A 79 -2.35 -0.67 6.30
N ASP A 80 -2.04 0.21 5.33
CA ASP A 80 -1.26 -0.11 4.15
C ASP A 80 0.13 -0.65 4.49
N ALA A 81 0.62 -1.52 3.62
CA ALA A 81 2.01 -1.91 3.52
C ALA A 81 2.46 -1.94 2.05
N MET A 82 3.75 -1.71 1.82
CA MET A 82 4.35 -1.68 0.48
C MET A 82 5.81 -2.14 0.54
N VAL A 83 6.32 -2.69 -0.56
CA VAL A 83 7.72 -3.13 -0.67
C VAL A 83 8.23 -3.08 -2.12
N VAL A 84 9.51 -2.75 -2.27
CA VAL A 84 10.38 -3.05 -3.41
C VAL A 84 11.55 -3.88 -2.88
N TRP A 85 12.01 -4.84 -3.65
CA TRP A 85 13.19 -5.64 -3.38
C TRP A 85 13.96 -5.84 -4.68
N GLU A 86 15.05 -5.09 -4.83
CA GLU A 86 16.00 -5.19 -5.94
C GLU A 86 17.00 -6.33 -5.74
N SER A 87 17.53 -6.88 -6.82
CA SER A 87 18.34 -8.11 -6.80
C SER A 87 17.63 -9.31 -6.15
N PHE A 88 16.32 -9.42 -6.36
CA PHE A 88 15.48 -10.42 -5.70
C PHE A 88 15.84 -11.86 -6.11
N GLY A 89 15.81 -12.80 -5.16
CA GLY A 89 16.33 -14.15 -5.36
C GLY A 89 17.81 -14.21 -5.73
N SER A 90 18.60 -13.22 -5.31
CA SER A 90 20.02 -13.02 -5.66
C SER A 90 20.31 -12.80 -7.14
N ARG A 91 19.31 -12.41 -7.95
CA ARG A 91 19.44 -12.15 -9.40
C ARG A 91 19.40 -10.65 -9.69
N THR A 92 20.49 -10.07 -10.20
CA THR A 92 20.67 -8.61 -10.36
C THR A 92 19.72 -7.96 -11.36
N ASP A 93 19.19 -8.72 -12.31
CA ASP A 93 18.19 -8.30 -13.30
C ASP A 93 16.74 -8.30 -12.73
N THR A 94 16.57 -8.82 -11.51
CA THR A 94 15.28 -9.17 -10.93
C THR A 94 14.86 -8.20 -9.83
N VAL A 95 13.62 -7.71 -9.93
CA VAL A 95 12.97 -6.87 -8.92
C VAL A 95 11.63 -7.50 -8.52
N PHE A 96 11.41 -7.68 -7.23
CA PHE A 96 10.08 -7.94 -6.65
C PHE A 96 9.50 -6.63 -6.13
N CYS A 97 8.21 -6.38 -6.32
CA CYS A 97 7.53 -5.32 -5.59
C CYS A 97 6.05 -5.62 -5.35
N GLY A 98 5.42 -4.86 -4.46
CA GLY A 98 4.00 -5.05 -4.13
C GLY A 98 3.44 -4.02 -3.15
N VAL A 99 2.12 -3.91 -3.16
CA VAL A 99 1.32 -3.15 -2.19
C VAL A 99 0.22 -4.05 -1.61
N PHE A 100 -0.16 -3.74 -0.37
CA PHE A 100 -1.04 -4.51 0.48
C PHE A 100 -1.90 -3.51 1.26
N ASP A 101 -3.13 -3.27 0.81
CA ASP A 101 -4.17 -2.60 1.60
C ASP A 101 -4.56 -3.54 2.74
N GLY A 102 -4.61 -3.05 3.97
CA GLY A 102 -4.91 -3.84 5.16
C GLY A 102 -6.22 -3.39 5.80
N HIS A 103 -7.08 -4.32 6.18
CA HIS A 103 -8.38 -3.97 6.74
C HIS A 103 -8.77 -4.79 7.97
N GLY A 104 -9.73 -4.26 8.72
CA GLY A 104 -10.16 -4.81 10.01
C GLY A 104 -9.23 -4.44 11.17
N PRO A 105 -9.53 -4.90 12.40
CA PRO A 105 -8.88 -4.41 13.63
C PRO A 105 -7.35 -4.57 13.62
N TYR A 106 -6.86 -5.63 12.96
CA TYR A 106 -5.43 -5.93 12.85
C TYR A 106 -4.91 -5.90 11.40
N GLY A 107 -5.65 -5.33 10.44
CA GLY A 107 -5.25 -5.25 9.03
C GLY A 107 -3.83 -4.72 8.84
N HIS A 108 -3.51 -3.63 9.54
CA HIS A 108 -2.18 -3.04 9.65
C HIS A 108 -1.05 -3.98 10.11
N MET A 109 -1.36 -5.12 10.75
CA MET A 109 -0.42 -6.19 11.10
C MET A 109 -0.43 -7.30 10.05
N VAL A 110 -1.61 -7.65 9.51
CA VAL A 110 -1.76 -8.66 8.44
C VAL A 110 -1.02 -8.22 7.17
N ALA A 111 -1.24 -7.00 6.68
CA ALA A 111 -0.56 -6.41 5.52
C ALA A 111 0.96 -6.46 5.66
N LYS A 112 1.49 -6.08 6.82
CA LYS A 112 2.94 -6.11 7.11
C LYS A 112 3.47 -7.55 7.18
N ARG A 113 2.71 -8.48 7.78
CA ARG A 113 3.06 -9.92 7.81
C ARG A 113 3.06 -10.54 6.41
N VAL A 114 2.11 -10.21 5.53
CA VAL A 114 2.12 -10.65 4.13
C VAL A 114 3.31 -10.05 3.38
N ARG A 115 3.50 -8.72 3.42
CA ARG A 115 4.65 -8.01 2.83
C ARG A 115 6.00 -8.65 3.20
N ASP A 116 6.17 -9.05 4.46
CA ASP A 116 7.45 -9.54 4.97
C ASP A 116 7.68 -11.04 4.73
N ASN A 117 6.64 -11.86 4.56
CA ASN A 117 6.78 -13.32 4.38
C ASN A 117 6.54 -13.78 2.95
N LEU A 118 5.65 -13.14 2.19
CA LEU A 118 5.30 -13.53 0.83
C LEU A 118 6.51 -13.58 -0.13
N PRO A 119 7.37 -12.55 -0.24
CA PRO A 119 8.59 -12.65 -1.07
C PRO A 119 9.52 -13.79 -0.64
N LEU A 120 9.60 -14.14 0.65
CA LEU A 120 10.43 -15.26 1.13
C LEU A 120 9.90 -16.60 0.64
N LYS A 121 8.57 -16.81 0.65
CA LYS A 121 7.94 -18.03 0.12
C LYS A 121 8.02 -18.08 -1.41
N LEU A 122 7.90 -16.93 -2.09
CA LEU A 122 8.07 -16.83 -3.55
C LEU A 122 9.49 -17.21 -3.97
N SER A 123 10.52 -16.67 -3.33
CA SER A 123 11.92 -16.98 -3.63
C SER A 123 12.20 -18.48 -3.44
N ALA A 124 11.81 -19.05 -2.29
CA ALA A 124 12.00 -20.47 -2.01
C ALA A 124 11.32 -21.39 -3.05
N TYR A 125 10.04 -21.16 -3.39
CA TYR A 125 9.33 -22.00 -4.36
C TYR A 125 9.74 -21.77 -5.83
N TRP A 126 10.50 -20.71 -6.11
CA TRP A 126 11.16 -20.48 -7.40
C TRP A 126 12.53 -21.16 -7.44
N GLU A 127 13.32 -21.06 -6.37
CA GLU A 127 14.63 -21.70 -6.22
C GLU A 127 14.54 -23.23 -6.19
N ASP A 128 13.54 -23.81 -5.51
CA ASP A 128 13.25 -25.27 -5.50
C ASP A 128 12.99 -25.88 -6.90
N LYS A 129 12.77 -25.03 -7.92
CA LYS A 129 12.33 -25.42 -9.27
C LYS A 129 13.39 -25.21 -10.36
N VAL A 130 14.43 -24.40 -10.13
CA VAL A 130 15.48 -24.13 -11.13
C VAL A 130 16.61 -25.15 -10.96
N PRO A 131 16.94 -25.95 -11.99
CA PRO A 131 18.13 -26.82 -11.95
C PRO A 131 19.39 -25.97 -11.77
N VAL A 132 20.21 -26.29 -10.76
CA VAL A 132 21.45 -25.54 -10.51
C VAL A 132 22.57 -26.04 -11.43
N GLU A 133 22.54 -25.57 -12.67
CA GLU A 133 23.71 -25.65 -13.56
C GLU A 133 24.92 -25.03 -12.86
N GLY A 134 26.05 -25.74 -12.87
CA GLY A 134 27.30 -25.28 -12.25
C GLY A 134 27.49 -25.58 -10.75
N SER A 135 26.56 -26.27 -10.05
CA SER A 135 26.83 -26.68 -8.66
C SER A 135 27.80 -27.87 -8.59
N LEU A 136 29.09 -27.56 -8.65
CA LEU A 136 30.19 -28.52 -8.63
C LEU A 136 30.36 -29.14 -7.23
N LYS A 137 29.50 -30.12 -6.90
CA LYS A 137 29.58 -30.90 -5.66
C LYS A 137 30.72 -31.92 -5.73
N THR A 138 31.92 -31.43 -5.45
CA THR A 138 33.15 -32.21 -5.28
C THR A 138 32.90 -33.44 -4.40
N VAL A 139 33.25 -34.62 -4.92
CA VAL A 139 33.10 -35.91 -4.23
C VAL A 139 33.94 -35.94 -2.96
N ASN A 140 33.36 -36.43 -1.86
CA ASN A 140 34.08 -36.84 -0.65
C ASN A 140 33.35 -37.96 0.11
N ASN A 141 32.97 -39.03 -0.61
CA ASN A 141 32.49 -40.28 0.01
C ASN A 141 33.64 -41.29 0.14
N SER A 142 34.31 -41.28 1.28
CA SER A 142 35.38 -42.22 1.59
C SER A 142 34.84 -43.53 2.18
N THR A 143 34.94 -44.61 1.38
CA THR A 143 35.19 -45.99 1.83
C THR A 143 34.11 -46.71 2.66
N SER A 144 33.33 -47.60 2.01
CA SER A 144 33.28 -49.05 2.32
C SER A 144 32.21 -49.77 1.47
N GLY A 145 32.56 -50.86 0.77
CA GLY A 145 31.57 -51.71 0.07
C GLY A 145 32.12 -52.43 -1.18
N ILE A 146 32.55 -53.69 -1.02
CA ILE A 146 33.13 -54.53 -2.09
C ILE A 146 32.03 -55.33 -2.81
N ASN A 147 31.93 -55.28 -4.15
CA ASN A 147 31.91 -56.46 -5.05
C ASN A 147 31.57 -56.16 -6.54
N ASN A 148 32.54 -56.43 -7.41
CA ASN A 148 32.46 -57.23 -8.65
C ASN A 148 31.10 -57.49 -9.36
N ASN A 149 30.91 -57.02 -10.60
CA ASN A 149 31.20 -57.78 -11.85
C ASN A 149 30.65 -57.13 -13.15
N ASN A 150 31.39 -57.36 -14.25
CA ASN A 150 31.09 -57.34 -15.70
C ASN A 150 29.65 -56.94 -16.15
N SER A 151 29.49 -56.07 -17.15
CA SER A 151 29.85 -56.39 -18.55
C SER A 151 30.15 -55.15 -19.41
N GLU A 152 30.63 -55.40 -20.63
CA GLU A 152 30.88 -54.42 -21.68
C GLU A 152 29.60 -54.18 -22.50
N ASP A 153 29.26 -52.93 -22.79
CA ASP A 153 28.47 -52.60 -23.98
C ASP A 153 28.67 -51.13 -24.39
N ALA A 154 29.09 -50.90 -25.63
CA ALA A 154 29.51 -49.57 -26.12
C ALA A 154 28.40 -48.90 -26.94
N ALA A 155 27.39 -48.35 -26.26
CA ALA A 155 26.33 -47.57 -26.91
C ALA A 155 26.72 -46.09 -27.04
N SER A 156 26.95 -45.62 -28.27
CA SER A 156 27.27 -44.21 -28.56
C SER A 156 26.04 -43.31 -28.41
N PHE A 157 25.80 -42.79 -27.20
CA PHE A 157 24.76 -41.80 -26.96
C PHE A 157 25.22 -40.42 -27.47
N VAL A 158 24.85 -40.10 -28.72
CA VAL A 158 24.97 -38.74 -29.25
C VAL A 158 23.88 -37.89 -28.62
N SER A 159 24.20 -37.19 -27.54
CA SER A 159 23.42 -36.06 -27.08
C SER A 159 23.46 -34.97 -28.16
N THR A 160 22.41 -34.88 -28.98
CA THR A 160 22.12 -33.63 -29.69
C THR A 160 21.66 -32.62 -28.65
N GLU A 161 22.57 -31.72 -28.27
CA GLU A 161 22.24 -30.54 -27.48
C GLU A 161 21.42 -29.58 -28.36
N GLU A 162 20.10 -29.80 -28.42
CA GLU A 162 19.17 -28.82 -28.97
C GLU A 162 19.09 -27.63 -28.01
N GLU A 163 19.79 -26.54 -28.37
CA GLU A 163 19.61 -25.20 -27.80
C GLU A 163 18.11 -24.90 -27.56
N PRO A 164 17.68 -24.65 -26.31
CA PRO A 164 16.27 -24.53 -25.98
C PRO A 164 15.67 -23.29 -26.64
N ARG A 165 14.73 -23.50 -27.56
CA ARG A 165 14.07 -22.42 -28.32
C ARG A 165 13.40 -21.42 -27.35
N PRO A 166 13.47 -20.09 -27.62
CA PRO A 166 13.04 -19.07 -26.67
C PRO A 166 11.55 -19.16 -26.26
N GLU A 167 10.68 -19.67 -27.14
CA GLU A 167 9.26 -19.89 -26.82
C GLU A 167 9.04 -20.93 -25.71
N ASN A 168 9.94 -21.91 -25.56
CA ASN A 168 9.87 -22.90 -24.49
C ASN A 168 10.28 -22.29 -23.14
N THR A 169 11.38 -21.53 -23.10
CA THR A 169 11.91 -20.94 -21.86
C THR A 169 11.01 -19.85 -21.29
N GLU A 170 10.31 -19.06 -22.13
CA GLU A 170 9.25 -18.16 -21.68
C GLU A 170 8.11 -18.92 -20.96
N SER A 171 7.65 -20.02 -21.56
CA SER A 171 6.56 -20.86 -21.04
C SER A 171 6.94 -21.54 -19.72
N GLU A 172 8.15 -22.08 -19.63
CA GLU A 172 8.69 -22.73 -18.43
C GLU A 172 8.91 -21.74 -17.28
N LEU A 173 9.42 -20.54 -17.56
CA LEU A 173 9.57 -19.46 -16.58
C LEU A 173 8.21 -19.02 -16.03
N PHE A 174 7.23 -18.77 -16.91
CA PHE A 174 5.88 -18.40 -16.48
C PHE A 174 5.25 -19.50 -15.63
N GLN A 175 5.26 -20.76 -16.07
CA GLN A 175 4.66 -21.87 -15.33
C GLN A 175 5.35 -22.09 -13.97
N THR A 176 6.67 -21.93 -13.90
CA THR A 176 7.45 -22.03 -12.66
C THR A 176 7.09 -20.92 -11.67
N LEU A 177 7.11 -19.65 -12.11
CA LEU A 177 6.73 -18.51 -11.26
C LEU A 177 5.24 -18.60 -10.86
N LYS A 178 4.34 -18.96 -11.77
CA LYS A 178 2.91 -19.16 -11.50
C LYS A 178 2.67 -20.21 -10.42
N GLU A 179 3.39 -21.33 -10.45
CA GLU A 179 3.37 -22.31 -9.36
C GLU A 179 3.93 -21.74 -8.05
N ALA A 180 5.02 -20.97 -8.09
CA ALA A 180 5.59 -20.33 -6.91
C ALA A 180 4.59 -19.35 -6.27
N PHE A 181 3.91 -18.51 -7.06
CA PHE A 181 2.82 -17.64 -6.61
C PHE A 181 1.68 -18.43 -5.96
N LEU A 182 1.14 -19.46 -6.64
CA LEU A 182 0.04 -20.27 -6.12
C LEU A 182 0.40 -21.02 -4.82
N LYS A 183 1.66 -21.48 -4.69
CA LYS A 183 2.17 -22.11 -3.45
C LYS A 183 2.40 -21.09 -2.34
N ALA A 184 3.05 -19.97 -2.65
CA ALA A 184 3.41 -18.93 -1.70
C ALA A 184 2.17 -18.29 -1.04
N PHE A 185 1.19 -17.86 -1.84
CA PHE A 185 -0.06 -17.28 -1.34
C PHE A 185 -0.82 -18.28 -0.44
N LYS A 186 -0.97 -19.53 -0.89
CA LYS A 186 -1.62 -20.62 -0.13
C LYS A 186 -0.92 -20.92 1.21
N VAL A 187 0.40 -20.76 1.29
CA VAL A 187 1.18 -21.00 2.51
C VAL A 187 1.16 -19.79 3.43
N VAL A 188 1.27 -18.56 2.93
CA VAL A 188 1.13 -17.35 3.75
C VAL A 188 -0.26 -17.24 4.39
N ASP A 189 -1.33 -17.50 3.63
CA ASP A 189 -2.70 -17.48 4.19
C ASP A 189 -2.92 -18.60 5.22
N ARG A 190 -2.28 -19.77 5.03
CA ARG A 190 -2.26 -20.83 6.06
C ARG A 190 -1.49 -20.39 7.32
N GLU A 191 -0.34 -19.73 7.16
CA GLU A 191 0.47 -19.25 8.29
C GLU A 191 -0.26 -18.15 9.09
N LEU A 192 -1.04 -17.29 8.42
CA LEU A 192 -1.95 -16.33 9.06
C LEU A 192 -3.04 -17.03 9.89
N LYS A 193 -3.64 -18.12 9.39
CA LYS A 193 -4.71 -18.85 10.11
C LYS A 193 -4.28 -19.44 11.46
N PHE A 194 -2.98 -19.67 11.65
CA PHE A 194 -2.41 -20.23 12.88
C PHE A 194 -1.53 -19.21 13.64
N HIS A 195 -1.61 -17.91 13.31
CA HIS A 195 -0.72 -16.90 13.86
C HIS A 195 -1.14 -16.41 15.26
N GLY A 196 -0.62 -17.05 16.31
CA GLY A 196 -1.04 -16.84 17.71
C GLY A 196 -0.88 -15.44 18.32
N SER A 197 -0.44 -14.42 17.58
CA SER A 197 -0.35 -13.02 18.04
C SER A 197 -1.14 -12.00 17.20
N VAL A 198 -1.81 -12.41 16.11
CA VAL A 198 -2.57 -11.51 15.22
C VAL A 198 -3.91 -12.15 14.88
N ASP A 199 -5.02 -11.51 15.28
CA ASP A 199 -6.36 -12.01 14.96
C ASP A 199 -6.74 -11.67 13.51
N CYS A 200 -6.54 -12.67 12.66
CA CYS A 200 -6.89 -12.66 11.24
C CYS A 200 -8.32 -13.18 10.97
N PHE A 201 -9.19 -13.35 11.98
CA PHE A 201 -10.55 -13.87 11.74
C PHE A 201 -11.45 -12.85 11.04
N CYS A 202 -11.38 -11.59 11.47
CA CYS A 202 -12.03 -10.43 10.84
C CYS A 202 -11.03 -9.31 10.53
N SER A 203 -9.78 -9.68 10.23
CA SER A 203 -8.75 -8.79 9.69
C SER A 203 -8.12 -9.44 8.48
N GLY A 204 -7.89 -8.67 7.43
CA GLY A 204 -7.36 -9.16 6.17
C GLY A 204 -6.44 -8.16 5.47
N THR A 205 -6.04 -8.50 4.25
CA THR A 205 -5.28 -7.61 3.37
C THR A 205 -5.37 -8.04 1.91
N THR A 206 -5.32 -7.08 0.99
CA THR A 206 -5.06 -7.33 -0.44
C THR A 206 -3.61 -7.77 -0.64
N ALA A 207 -3.27 -8.18 -1.86
CA ALA A 207 -1.90 -8.15 -2.34
C ALA A 207 -1.90 -8.06 -3.87
N VAL A 208 -1.48 -6.91 -4.41
CA VAL A 208 -0.98 -6.86 -5.80
C VAL A 208 0.54 -6.82 -5.76
N THR A 209 1.15 -7.83 -6.38
CA THR A 209 2.59 -8.10 -6.30
C THR A 209 3.12 -8.53 -7.65
N LEU A 210 4.37 -8.21 -7.96
CA LEU A 210 5.00 -8.63 -9.21
C LEU A 210 6.46 -9.05 -9.04
N ILE A 211 6.93 -9.86 -9.98
CA ILE A 211 8.34 -10.15 -10.24
C ILE A 211 8.63 -9.69 -11.66
N LYS A 212 9.60 -8.79 -11.82
CA LYS A 212 10.19 -8.36 -13.08
C LYS A 212 11.58 -8.98 -13.16
N GLN A 213 11.84 -9.88 -14.11
CA GLN A 213 13.15 -10.49 -14.39
C GLN A 213 13.50 -10.25 -15.85
N GLY A 214 14.60 -9.56 -16.16
CA GLY A 214 14.95 -9.23 -17.55
C GLY A 214 13.81 -8.46 -18.23
N GLU A 215 13.26 -8.99 -19.33
CA GLU A 215 12.06 -8.48 -20.01
C GLU A 215 10.75 -9.10 -19.50
N TYR A 216 10.80 -10.08 -18.60
CA TYR A 216 9.62 -10.84 -18.18
C TYR A 216 8.98 -10.25 -16.94
N LEU A 217 7.65 -10.14 -16.98
CA LEU A 217 6.81 -9.66 -15.89
C LEU A 217 5.79 -10.73 -15.51
N VAL A 218 5.80 -11.16 -14.25
CA VAL A 218 4.72 -11.97 -13.66
C VAL A 218 4.05 -11.15 -12.55
N VAL A 219 2.73 -11.02 -12.61
CA VAL A 219 1.92 -10.27 -11.63
C VAL A 219 0.96 -11.24 -10.95
N GLY A 220 0.86 -11.19 -9.62
CA GLY A 220 -0.11 -11.93 -8.81
C GLY A 220 -0.98 -10.97 -7.99
N ASN A 221 -2.30 -11.05 -8.18
CA ASN A 221 -3.28 -10.21 -7.47
C ASN A 221 -4.27 -11.02 -6.61
N VAL A 222 -4.50 -10.57 -5.37
CA VAL A 222 -5.73 -10.81 -4.60
C VAL A 222 -6.30 -9.49 -4.09
N GLY A 223 -7.59 -9.26 -4.33
CA GLY A 223 -8.27 -8.03 -3.96
C GLY A 223 -8.33 -7.01 -5.10
N ASP A 224 -8.49 -5.75 -4.73
CA ASP A 224 -8.83 -4.61 -5.57
C ASP A 224 -7.79 -3.48 -5.53
N SER A 225 -6.67 -3.69 -4.84
CA SER A 225 -5.43 -2.99 -5.16
C SER A 225 -4.98 -3.37 -6.57
N ARG A 226 -4.52 -2.39 -7.36
CA ARG A 226 -4.37 -2.51 -8.82
C ARG A 226 -2.93 -2.19 -9.26
N ALA A 227 -2.49 -2.86 -10.33
CA ALA A 227 -1.28 -2.50 -11.07
C ALA A 227 -1.64 -1.95 -12.47
N VAL A 228 -0.99 -0.85 -12.86
CA VAL A 228 -1.18 -0.14 -14.14
C VAL A 228 0.18 0.20 -14.74
N MET A 229 0.35 -0.03 -16.03
CA MET A 229 1.55 0.29 -16.80
C MET A 229 1.37 1.60 -17.58
N GLY A 230 2.37 2.47 -17.55
CA GLY A 230 2.53 3.56 -18.51
C GLY A 230 3.37 3.07 -19.68
N THR A 231 2.80 3.08 -20.90
CA THR A 231 3.46 2.58 -22.11
C THR A 231 3.18 3.48 -23.32
N ARG A 232 4.03 3.42 -24.34
CA ARG A 232 3.85 4.16 -25.60
C ARG A 232 2.97 3.42 -26.58
N ASP A 233 2.05 4.14 -27.23
CA ASP A 233 1.17 3.62 -28.26
C ASP A 233 1.83 3.60 -29.67
N GLY A 234 1.04 3.70 -30.74
CA GLY A 234 1.53 3.81 -32.13
C GLY A 234 1.95 5.23 -32.54
N GLU A 235 1.45 6.25 -31.86
CA GLU A 235 1.67 7.68 -32.13
C GLU A 235 2.70 8.30 -31.14
N ASN A 236 3.30 7.45 -30.29
CA ASN A 236 4.18 7.82 -29.17
C ASN A 236 3.45 8.59 -28.03
N GLY A 237 2.13 8.53 -28.00
CA GLY A 237 1.32 8.92 -26.85
C GLY A 237 1.59 7.99 -25.67
N LEU A 238 1.57 8.55 -24.45
CA LEU A 238 1.68 7.76 -23.23
C LEU A 238 0.28 7.32 -22.80
N VAL A 239 0.02 6.02 -22.83
CA VAL A 239 -1.27 5.40 -22.50
C VAL A 239 -1.17 4.53 -21.24
N ALA A 240 -2.30 4.38 -20.56
CA ALA A 240 -2.43 3.54 -19.37
C ALA A 240 -2.94 2.14 -19.74
N VAL A 241 -2.23 1.10 -19.31
CA VAL A 241 -2.62 -0.30 -19.50
C VAL A 241 -2.76 -0.99 -18.15
N GLN A 242 -3.99 -1.31 -17.76
CA GLN A 242 -4.27 -2.03 -16.50
C GLN A 242 -3.79 -3.49 -16.60
N LEU A 243 -2.96 -3.93 -15.64
CA LEU A 243 -2.31 -5.24 -15.63
C LEU A 243 -3.05 -6.30 -14.80
N THR A 244 -4.00 -5.87 -13.97
CA THR A 244 -4.74 -6.69 -13.01
C THR A 244 -6.20 -6.29 -12.96
N VAL A 245 -7.11 -7.27 -12.95
CA VAL A 245 -8.53 -7.03 -12.67
C VAL A 245 -8.71 -6.80 -11.17
N ASP A 246 -9.46 -5.77 -10.79
CA ASP A 246 -9.91 -5.53 -9.41
C ASP A 246 -10.91 -6.63 -9.02
N LEU A 247 -10.57 -7.50 -8.06
CA LEU A 247 -11.34 -8.71 -7.76
C LEU A 247 -12.58 -8.41 -6.89
N LYS A 248 -13.52 -7.62 -7.42
CA LYS A 248 -14.76 -7.20 -6.75
C LYS A 248 -15.81 -8.35 -6.70
N PRO A 249 -16.68 -8.41 -5.67
CA PRO A 249 -17.63 -9.51 -5.44
C PRO A 249 -18.65 -9.79 -6.55
N ASN A 250 -18.95 -8.80 -7.39
CA ASN A 250 -19.92 -8.85 -8.48
C ASN A 250 -19.33 -9.28 -9.84
N LEU A 251 -18.03 -9.59 -9.92
CA LEU A 251 -17.47 -10.25 -11.11
C LEU A 251 -18.11 -11.65 -11.27
N PRO A 252 -18.59 -12.07 -12.45
CA PRO A 252 -19.43 -13.27 -12.59
C PRO A 252 -18.85 -14.56 -11.98
N ALA A 253 -17.56 -14.83 -12.19
CA ALA A 253 -16.90 -16.03 -11.65
C ALA A 253 -16.61 -15.94 -10.13
N GLU A 254 -16.49 -14.73 -9.60
CA GLU A 254 -16.35 -14.49 -8.16
C GLU A 254 -17.71 -14.62 -7.47
N GLU A 255 -18.75 -14.03 -8.07
CA GLU A 255 -20.12 -14.06 -7.57
C GLU A 255 -20.72 -15.48 -7.58
N GLU A 256 -20.49 -16.26 -8.66
CA GLU A 256 -20.88 -17.67 -8.72
C GLU A 256 -20.24 -18.47 -7.57
N ARG A 257 -18.93 -18.29 -7.36
CA ARG A 257 -18.19 -18.96 -6.28
C ARG A 257 -18.76 -18.61 -4.90
N ILE A 258 -19.01 -17.33 -4.64
CA ILE A 258 -19.57 -16.85 -3.36
C ILE A 258 -20.96 -17.46 -3.12
N LYS A 259 -21.86 -17.37 -4.10
CA LYS A 259 -23.21 -17.95 -4.04
C LYS A 259 -23.17 -19.48 -3.84
N LYS A 260 -22.27 -20.18 -4.52
CA LYS A 260 -22.04 -21.63 -4.41
C LYS A 260 -21.51 -22.05 -3.03
N CYS A 261 -20.72 -21.19 -2.39
CA CYS A 261 -20.30 -21.31 -0.99
C CYS A 261 -21.33 -20.77 0.02
N ARG A 262 -22.56 -20.45 -0.42
CA ARG A 262 -23.66 -19.87 0.40
C ARG A 262 -23.42 -18.46 0.95
N GLY A 263 -22.30 -17.81 0.60
CA GLY A 263 -22.13 -16.38 0.83
C GLY A 263 -23.12 -15.58 -0.02
N ARG A 264 -23.37 -14.33 0.38
CA ARG A 264 -24.24 -13.40 -0.37
C ARG A 264 -23.39 -12.29 -0.99
N VAL A 265 -23.82 -11.81 -2.15
CA VAL A 265 -23.27 -10.63 -2.81
C VAL A 265 -24.40 -9.63 -3.03
N PHE A 266 -24.21 -8.40 -2.53
CA PHE A 266 -25.04 -7.23 -2.81
C PHE A 266 -24.33 -5.96 -2.32
N ALA A 267 -24.74 -4.81 -2.84
CA ALA A 267 -24.31 -3.49 -2.36
C ALA A 267 -25.26 -2.93 -1.29
N LEU A 268 -24.77 -2.05 -0.42
CA LEU A 268 -25.63 -1.32 0.53
C LEU A 268 -26.50 -0.28 -0.20
N ARG A 269 -27.66 0.07 0.36
CA ARG A 269 -28.57 1.06 -0.24
C ARG A 269 -27.92 2.43 -0.41
N ASP A 270 -27.06 2.80 0.53
CA ASP A 270 -26.36 4.09 0.57
C ASP A 270 -25.00 4.05 -0.15
N GLU A 271 -24.55 2.87 -0.58
CA GLU A 271 -23.32 2.65 -1.37
C GLU A 271 -23.61 1.68 -2.55
N PRO A 272 -24.55 2.00 -3.47
CA PRO A 272 -25.08 1.04 -4.46
C PRO A 272 -24.04 0.51 -5.47
N GLU A 273 -22.92 1.21 -5.63
CA GLU A 273 -21.80 0.81 -6.49
C GLU A 273 -20.84 -0.17 -5.79
N VAL A 274 -20.86 -0.23 -4.45
CA VAL A 274 -19.92 -1.03 -3.64
C VAL A 274 -20.53 -2.39 -3.29
N CYS A 275 -20.45 -3.32 -4.24
CA CYS A 275 -20.83 -4.72 -3.98
C CYS A 275 -19.90 -5.36 -2.94
N ARG A 276 -20.49 -6.03 -1.93
CA ARG A 276 -19.79 -6.63 -0.81
C ARG A 276 -20.11 -8.13 -0.68
N VAL A 277 -19.16 -8.90 -0.14
CA VAL A 277 -19.34 -10.29 0.33
C VAL A 277 -19.93 -10.25 1.74
N TRP A 278 -20.96 -11.05 1.99
CA TRP A 278 -21.63 -11.14 3.30
C TRP A 278 -21.84 -12.59 3.74
N LEU A 279 -21.91 -12.81 5.06
CA LEU A 279 -22.31 -14.09 5.64
C LEU A 279 -23.74 -14.49 5.25
N PRO A 280 -24.10 -15.80 5.26
CA PRO A 280 -25.39 -16.27 4.75
C PRO A 280 -26.61 -15.67 5.49
N ASN A 281 -26.48 -15.48 6.80
CA ASN A 281 -27.60 -15.16 7.70
C ASN A 281 -27.48 -13.79 8.39
N CYS A 282 -26.46 -13.00 8.07
CA CYS A 282 -26.24 -11.68 8.69
C CYS A 282 -25.43 -10.74 7.77
N ASP A 283 -25.77 -9.46 7.81
CA ASP A 283 -25.13 -8.40 7.01
C ASP A 283 -23.85 -7.88 7.70
N SER A 284 -22.97 -8.80 8.11
CA SER A 284 -21.65 -8.52 8.66
C SER A 284 -20.75 -9.76 8.62
N PRO A 285 -19.43 -9.62 8.38
CA PRO A 285 -18.79 -8.43 7.82
C PRO A 285 -19.17 -8.26 6.35
N GLY A 286 -19.07 -7.03 5.83
CA GLY A 286 -19.34 -6.68 4.43
C GLY A 286 -18.08 -6.32 3.67
N LEU A 287 -17.39 -7.32 3.13
CA LEU A 287 -16.07 -7.13 2.50
C LEU A 287 -16.20 -6.72 1.02
N ALA A 288 -15.60 -5.60 0.61
CA ALA A 288 -15.75 -5.04 -0.75
C ALA A 288 -14.95 -5.76 -1.86
N MET A 289 -14.32 -6.89 -1.53
CA MET A 289 -13.43 -7.67 -2.39
C MET A 289 -13.70 -9.18 -2.25
N ALA A 290 -13.55 -9.92 -3.34
CA ALA A 290 -13.84 -11.36 -3.45
C ALA A 290 -12.64 -12.26 -3.11
N ARG A 291 -11.43 -11.69 -3.04
CA ARG A 291 -10.19 -12.38 -2.69
C ARG A 291 -9.36 -11.54 -1.73
N ALA A 292 -8.81 -12.17 -0.70
CA ALA A 292 -7.96 -11.54 0.31
C ALA A 292 -7.14 -12.58 1.09
N PHE A 293 -6.05 -12.13 1.71
CA PHE A 293 -5.40 -12.81 2.84
C PHE A 293 -6.15 -12.50 4.15
N GLY A 294 -6.13 -13.41 5.12
CA GLY A 294 -6.83 -13.20 6.40
C GLY A 294 -8.34 -13.45 6.30
N ASP A 295 -9.17 -12.71 7.04
CA ASP A 295 -10.65 -12.82 7.06
C ASP A 295 -11.19 -14.25 7.12
N PHE A 296 -10.67 -15.07 8.05
CA PHE A 296 -11.07 -16.47 8.16
C PHE A 296 -12.56 -16.69 8.46
N CYS A 297 -13.31 -15.65 8.84
CA CYS A 297 -14.77 -15.67 8.93
C CYS A 297 -15.50 -15.82 7.58
N LEU A 298 -14.91 -15.37 6.46
CA LEU A 298 -15.56 -15.38 5.13
C LEU A 298 -15.05 -16.49 4.20
N LYS A 299 -13.96 -17.19 4.53
CA LYS A 299 -13.32 -18.19 3.64
C LYS A 299 -14.24 -19.35 3.26
N ASP A 300 -15.00 -19.86 4.23
CA ASP A 300 -15.96 -20.95 4.00
C ASP A 300 -17.19 -20.49 3.17
N PHE A 301 -17.33 -19.18 2.95
CA PHE A 301 -18.42 -18.52 2.22
C PHE A 301 -17.97 -17.92 0.87
N GLY A 302 -16.79 -18.31 0.38
CA GLY A 302 -16.33 -18.05 -1.00
C GLY A 302 -15.24 -16.99 -1.15
N LEU A 303 -14.82 -16.33 -0.06
CA LEU A 303 -13.58 -15.56 -0.06
C LEU A 303 -12.38 -16.51 -0.22
N ILE A 304 -11.43 -16.20 -1.09
CA ILE A 304 -10.23 -17.03 -1.30
C ILE A 304 -8.95 -16.20 -1.34
N SER A 305 -7.82 -16.84 -1.02
CA SER A 305 -6.46 -16.27 -1.10
C SER A 305 -5.70 -16.71 -2.36
N VAL A 306 -6.39 -17.30 -3.34
CA VAL A 306 -5.77 -17.78 -4.59
C VAL A 306 -5.58 -16.60 -5.55
N PRO A 307 -4.34 -16.23 -5.91
CA PRO A 307 -4.08 -15.12 -6.79
C PRO A 307 -4.60 -15.40 -8.19
N GLU A 308 -5.08 -14.34 -8.85
CA GLU A 308 -5.00 -14.29 -10.30
C GLU A 308 -3.54 -14.02 -10.68
N VAL A 309 -2.98 -14.79 -11.61
CA VAL A 309 -1.57 -14.67 -12.01
C VAL A 309 -1.47 -14.49 -13.52
N SER A 310 -0.97 -13.33 -13.94
CA SER A 310 -0.74 -12.95 -15.34
C SER A 310 0.75 -12.90 -15.66
N PHE A 311 1.07 -12.97 -16.96
CA PHE A 311 2.42 -12.83 -17.50
C PHE A 311 2.41 -11.90 -18.71
N ARG A 312 3.47 -11.11 -18.85
CA ARG A 312 3.73 -10.21 -19.99
C ARG A 312 5.23 -10.19 -20.26
N ARG A 313 5.63 -10.28 -21.53
CA ARG A 313 6.95 -9.81 -21.95
C ARG A 313 6.86 -8.30 -22.20
N LEU A 314 7.78 -7.56 -21.60
CA LEU A 314 7.91 -6.12 -21.73
C LEU A 314 8.45 -5.74 -23.11
N THR A 315 8.37 -4.47 -23.45
CA THR A 315 8.96 -3.87 -24.66
C THR A 315 9.56 -2.51 -24.33
N ASP A 316 10.43 -1.97 -25.18
CA ASP A 316 11.04 -0.63 -25.01
C ASP A 316 10.01 0.51 -24.82
N LYS A 317 8.76 0.28 -25.26
CA LYS A 317 7.63 1.19 -25.10
C LYS A 317 7.10 1.27 -23.67
N ASP A 318 7.30 0.23 -22.86
CA ASP A 318 6.78 0.14 -21.50
C ASP A 318 7.71 0.93 -20.55
N GLU A 319 7.32 2.15 -20.15
CA GLU A 319 8.21 3.04 -19.41
C GLU A 319 8.26 2.74 -17.90
N PHE A 320 7.10 2.48 -17.30
CA PHE A 320 6.94 2.26 -15.86
C PHE A 320 5.67 1.49 -15.49
N ILE A 321 5.65 0.95 -14.28
CA ILE A 321 4.50 0.29 -13.66
C ILE A 321 4.21 0.98 -12.32
N VAL A 322 2.94 1.28 -12.07
CA VAL A 322 2.41 1.78 -10.79
C VAL A 322 1.60 0.67 -10.14
N LEU A 323 1.90 0.35 -8.88
CA LEU A 323 1.07 -0.49 -8.02
C LEU A 323 0.54 0.40 -6.90
N ALA A 324 -0.76 0.39 -6.62
CA ALA A 324 -1.32 1.19 -5.53
C ALA A 324 -2.55 0.56 -4.87
N THR A 325 -2.82 1.00 -3.63
CA THR A 325 -4.01 0.64 -2.83
C THR A 325 -5.26 1.40 -3.29
N ASP A 326 -6.45 0.97 -2.85
CA ASP A 326 -7.73 1.54 -3.30
C ASP A 326 -7.84 3.05 -3.00
N GLY A 327 -7.21 3.53 -1.92
CA GLY A 327 -7.05 4.96 -1.60
C GLY A 327 -6.46 5.83 -2.72
N ILE A 328 -5.82 5.26 -3.74
CA ILE A 328 -5.49 5.95 -4.99
C ILE A 328 -6.61 5.80 -6.04
N TRP A 329 -7.07 4.58 -6.30
CA TRP A 329 -7.97 4.24 -7.40
C TRP A 329 -9.44 4.67 -7.20
N ASP A 330 -9.88 4.84 -5.95
CA ASP A 330 -11.20 5.42 -5.59
C ASP A 330 -11.31 6.90 -6.01
N VAL A 331 -10.17 7.57 -6.24
CA VAL A 331 -10.12 9.02 -6.48
C VAL A 331 -9.33 9.45 -7.70
N LEU A 332 -8.61 8.56 -8.39
CA LEU A 332 -7.87 8.85 -9.63
C LEU A 332 -8.05 7.73 -10.68
N SER A 333 -8.29 8.11 -11.93
CA SER A 333 -8.33 7.16 -13.06
C SER A 333 -6.96 6.60 -13.42
N ASN A 334 -6.89 5.51 -14.18
CA ASN A 334 -5.64 4.92 -14.67
C ASN A 334 -4.80 5.94 -15.45
N GLU A 335 -5.47 6.79 -16.24
CA GLU A 335 -4.90 7.84 -17.08
C GLU A 335 -4.43 9.03 -16.24
N GLU A 336 -5.19 9.43 -15.20
CA GLU A 336 -4.76 10.42 -14.23
C GLU A 336 -3.48 9.97 -13.51
N VAL A 337 -3.43 8.72 -13.03
CA VAL A 337 -2.27 8.16 -12.33
C VAL A 337 -1.03 8.11 -13.24
N VAL A 338 -1.15 7.59 -14.47
CA VAL A 338 -0.05 7.55 -15.44
C VAL A 338 0.43 8.96 -15.79
N LYS A 339 -0.48 9.92 -15.98
CA LYS A 339 -0.14 11.32 -16.24
C LYS A 339 0.60 11.97 -15.07
N ILE A 340 0.19 11.73 -13.82
CA ILE A 340 0.85 12.28 -12.63
C ILE A 340 2.27 11.71 -12.48
N VAL A 341 2.46 10.40 -12.68
CA VAL A 341 3.77 9.74 -12.56
C VAL A 341 4.74 10.19 -13.67
N ALA A 342 4.25 10.40 -14.89
CA ALA A 342 5.05 10.92 -16.00
C ALA A 342 5.35 12.42 -15.90
N SER A 343 4.48 13.20 -15.24
CA SER A 343 4.65 14.65 -15.02
C SER A 343 5.42 14.97 -13.71
N ALA A 344 5.94 13.95 -13.02
CA ALA A 344 6.63 14.14 -11.75
C ALA A 344 7.99 14.86 -11.95
N PRO A 345 8.39 15.81 -11.07
CA PRO A 345 9.67 16.51 -11.19
C PRO A 345 10.92 15.63 -11.16
N SER A 346 10.80 14.40 -10.65
CA SER A 346 11.84 13.37 -10.70
C SER A 346 11.23 11.97 -10.56
N ARG A 347 11.93 10.94 -11.07
CA ARG A 347 11.59 9.52 -10.80
C ARG A 347 11.46 9.24 -9.29
N SER A 348 12.30 9.85 -8.46
CA SER A 348 12.31 9.73 -7.00
C SER A 348 11.15 10.43 -6.27
N SER A 349 10.36 11.27 -6.95
CA SER A 349 9.25 12.02 -6.35
C SER A 349 7.86 11.57 -6.81
N ALA A 350 7.75 10.74 -7.85
CA ALA A 350 6.47 10.37 -8.47
C ALA A 350 5.46 9.71 -7.51
N ALA A 351 5.86 8.71 -6.73
CA ALA A 351 4.96 8.05 -5.78
C ALA A 351 4.44 9.03 -4.70
N ARG A 352 5.25 10.01 -4.28
CA ARG A 352 4.82 11.08 -3.37
C ARG A 352 3.82 12.00 -4.07
N ALA A 353 4.13 12.49 -5.27
CA ALA A 353 3.26 13.37 -6.04
C ALA A 353 1.90 12.73 -6.34
N LEU A 354 1.88 11.42 -6.60
CA LEU A 354 0.68 10.60 -6.76
C LEU A 354 -0.16 10.55 -5.47
N VAL A 355 0.42 10.10 -4.36
CA VAL A 355 -0.27 10.01 -3.06
C VAL A 355 -0.77 11.38 -2.59
N GLU A 356 0.04 12.43 -2.69
CA GLU A 356 -0.37 13.80 -2.33
C GLU A 356 -1.47 14.35 -3.26
N THR A 357 -1.59 13.85 -4.49
CA THR A 357 -2.69 14.21 -5.40
C THR A 357 -3.96 13.45 -5.06
N ALA A 358 -3.89 12.14 -4.78
CA ALA A 358 -5.03 11.37 -4.29
C ALA A 358 -5.57 11.94 -2.96
N VAL A 359 -4.71 12.23 -1.98
CA VAL A 359 -5.08 12.84 -0.68
C VAL A 359 -5.69 14.24 -0.83
N ARG A 360 -5.44 14.95 -1.95
CA ARG A 360 -6.18 16.16 -2.32
C ARG A 360 -7.51 15.81 -2.98
N ALA A 361 -7.53 14.91 -3.96
CA ALA A 361 -8.73 14.47 -4.67
C ALA A 361 -9.82 13.93 -3.72
N TRP A 362 -9.46 13.16 -2.69
CA TRP A 362 -10.38 12.74 -1.60
C TRP A 362 -11.16 13.90 -0.98
N ARG A 363 -10.51 15.04 -0.74
CA ARG A 363 -11.14 16.22 -0.09
C ARG A 363 -12.14 16.93 -1.00
N HIS A 364 -12.00 16.76 -2.31
CA HIS A 364 -12.89 17.37 -3.31
C HIS A 364 -14.00 16.41 -3.76
N LYS A 365 -13.67 15.13 -4.02
CA LYS A 365 -14.64 14.10 -4.44
C LYS A 365 -15.52 13.62 -3.27
N TYR A 366 -14.98 13.51 -2.06
CA TYR A 366 -15.68 12.99 -0.88
C TYR A 366 -15.46 13.86 0.38
N PRO A 367 -15.88 15.15 0.39
CA PRO A 367 -15.55 16.12 1.44
C PRO A 367 -16.01 15.73 2.85
N THR A 368 -17.09 14.93 2.96
CA THR A 368 -17.62 14.40 4.24
C THR A 368 -16.95 13.10 4.69
N SER A 369 -16.22 12.41 3.80
CA SER A 369 -15.59 11.13 4.09
C SER A 369 -14.23 11.28 4.77
N LYS A 370 -13.84 10.25 5.52
CA LYS A 370 -12.47 10.09 5.98
C LYS A 370 -11.59 9.63 4.81
N VAL A 371 -10.63 10.48 4.42
CA VAL A 371 -9.53 10.14 3.50
C VAL A 371 -8.95 8.78 3.89
N ASP A 372 -8.70 7.93 2.90
CA ASP A 372 -8.13 6.61 3.10
C ASP A 372 -6.64 6.61 3.41
N ASP A 373 -6.12 5.46 3.85
CA ASP A 373 -4.69 5.19 3.73
C ASP A 373 -4.34 5.11 2.23
N CYS A 374 -3.16 5.59 1.85
CA CYS A 374 -2.78 5.70 0.44
C CYS A 374 -1.33 5.25 0.26
N ALA A 375 -1.09 4.16 -0.48
CA ALA A 375 0.24 3.65 -0.79
C ALA A 375 0.42 3.45 -2.30
N ALA A 376 1.60 3.83 -2.79
CA ALA A 376 1.99 3.66 -4.18
C ALA A 376 3.46 3.21 -4.31
N VAL A 377 3.70 2.33 -5.26
CA VAL A 377 5.01 1.90 -5.76
C VAL A 377 5.08 2.25 -7.24
N CYS A 378 6.05 3.07 -7.64
CA CYS A 378 6.37 3.33 -9.04
C CYS A 378 7.67 2.59 -9.39
N LEU A 379 7.63 1.65 -10.33
CA LEU A 379 8.77 0.89 -10.85
C LEU A 379 9.05 1.36 -12.29
N TYR A 380 10.22 1.92 -12.54
CA TYR A 380 10.68 2.31 -13.87
C TYR A 380 11.36 1.13 -14.56
N LEU A 381 10.96 0.88 -15.81
CA LEU A 381 11.47 -0.23 -16.61
C LEU A 381 12.64 0.21 -17.49
N ASN A 382 12.54 1.41 -18.06
CA ASN A 382 13.55 1.97 -18.96
C ASN A 382 14.72 2.59 -18.18
N SER A 383 15.76 1.80 -17.96
CA SER A 383 17.03 2.21 -17.34
C SER A 383 18.08 2.69 -18.36
N ASN A 384 17.65 3.42 -19.39
CA ASN A 384 18.55 4.13 -20.31
C ASN A 384 19.19 5.33 -19.61
N GLY A 385 20.26 5.06 -18.85
CA GLY A 385 21.30 6.05 -18.61
C GLY A 385 21.81 6.58 -19.96
N SER A 386 22.10 7.88 -20.04
CA SER A 386 22.44 8.58 -21.29
C SER A 386 21.43 8.41 -22.44
N ASN A 387 20.26 9.06 -22.32
CA ASN A 387 19.69 9.79 -23.46
C ASN A 387 18.82 10.98 -23.06
N ALA A 388 19.35 11.83 -22.18
CA ALA A 388 18.84 13.18 -21.96
C ALA A 388 19.26 14.10 -23.14
N ILE A 389 18.79 13.80 -24.34
CA ILE A 389 18.98 14.66 -25.51
C ILE A 389 17.93 15.77 -25.49
N SER A 390 18.44 16.99 -25.37
CA SER A 390 17.72 18.26 -25.27
C SER A 390 16.55 18.44 -26.25
N THR A 391 15.31 18.30 -25.78
CA THR A 391 14.13 18.92 -26.40
C THR A 391 13.82 20.25 -25.71
N ALA A 392 14.79 21.17 -25.72
CA ALA A 392 14.68 22.53 -25.20
C ALA A 392 14.55 23.55 -26.35
N SER A 393 13.56 23.33 -27.20
CA SER A 393 13.25 24.12 -28.40
C SER A 393 11.84 23.75 -28.89
N SER A 394 10.92 24.65 -29.23
CA SER A 394 10.98 26.12 -29.16
C SER A 394 9.59 26.67 -28.85
N PHE A 395 9.50 27.62 -27.91
CA PHE A 395 8.37 28.56 -27.88
C PHE A 395 8.83 29.87 -28.52
N SER A 396 8.51 30.04 -29.79
CA SER A 396 8.70 31.30 -30.50
C SER A 396 7.80 32.36 -29.88
N LYS A 397 8.38 33.37 -29.25
CA LYS A 397 7.69 34.65 -29.09
C LYS A 397 7.42 35.21 -30.49
N LEU A 398 6.20 35.68 -30.70
CA LEU A 398 5.95 36.70 -31.71
C LEU A 398 6.33 38.04 -31.09
N GLU A 399 7.00 38.87 -31.87
CA GLU A 399 7.28 40.27 -31.55
C GLU A 399 6.32 41.09 -32.43
N ASP A 400 5.52 41.96 -31.81
CA ASP A 400 4.80 43.01 -32.54
C ASP A 400 5.77 44.19 -32.73
N GLU A 401 5.74 44.80 -33.91
CA GLU A 401 6.60 45.93 -34.28
C GLU A 401 6.07 47.25 -33.69
N ASP A 402 6.99 48.12 -33.26
CA ASP A 402 6.83 49.58 -33.32
C ASP A 402 8.23 50.22 -33.35
N GLU A 403 8.47 51.09 -34.33
CA GLU A 403 9.75 51.83 -34.47
C GLU A 403 9.77 53.08 -33.56
N ILE A 404 10.97 53.60 -33.24
CA ILE A 404 11.42 55.00 -33.49
C ILE A 404 12.69 55.37 -32.69
N ASP A 405 13.80 55.48 -33.46
CA ASP A 405 14.79 56.58 -33.46
C ASP A 405 15.97 56.69 -32.44
N ASP A 406 16.97 57.45 -32.94
CA ASP A 406 18.39 57.73 -32.62
C ASP A 406 18.93 57.74 -31.15
N GLY A 407 20.27 57.74 -30.98
CA GLY A 407 20.84 58.02 -29.65
C GLY A 407 22.30 57.71 -29.27
N SER A 408 23.27 57.67 -30.20
CA SER A 408 24.73 57.86 -29.96
C SER A 408 25.44 57.43 -28.63
N GLY A 409 26.45 56.54 -28.75
CA GLY A 409 27.78 56.75 -28.12
C GLY A 409 28.09 56.15 -26.72
N PRO A 410 29.36 55.77 -26.40
CA PRO A 410 29.67 54.97 -25.20
C PRO A 410 30.51 55.67 -24.11
N SER A 411 30.15 55.42 -22.84
CA SER A 411 31.04 55.42 -21.66
C SER A 411 30.33 54.66 -20.52
N GLY A 412 30.98 54.10 -19.48
CA GLY A 412 32.39 54.12 -19.11
C GLY A 412 32.58 54.56 -17.66
N GLY A 413 32.31 53.69 -16.68
CA GLY A 413 32.46 54.04 -15.26
C GLY A 413 32.25 52.89 -14.27
N LEU A 414 33.24 52.65 -13.40
CA LEU A 414 33.14 51.75 -12.25
C LEU A 414 32.62 52.52 -11.02
N GLY A 415 31.64 51.96 -10.30
CA GLY A 415 31.10 52.56 -9.07
C GLY A 415 30.82 51.53 -7.98
N ARG A 416 31.75 51.36 -7.03
CA ARG A 416 31.53 50.60 -5.80
C ARG A 416 31.20 51.59 -4.67
N SER A 417 30.17 51.32 -3.86
CA SER A 417 30.29 51.16 -2.39
C SER A 417 29.06 51.62 -1.56
N SER A 418 28.80 50.85 -0.50
CA SER A 418 28.30 51.24 0.83
C SER A 418 26.91 51.89 1.06
N THR A 419 26.00 51.04 1.57
CA THR A 419 25.39 51.12 2.93
C THR A 419 24.71 52.42 3.42
N VAL A 420 23.41 52.38 3.73
CA VAL A 420 22.83 52.40 5.12
C VAL A 420 21.29 52.38 5.14
N ARG A 421 20.76 51.65 6.14
CA ARG A 421 19.37 51.42 6.58
C ARG A 421 18.39 52.62 6.55
N THR A 422 17.18 52.37 6.03
CA THR A 422 15.87 52.38 6.74
C THR A 422 14.88 51.50 5.95
N GLY A 423 13.78 50.96 6.50
CA GLY A 423 13.38 50.93 7.91
C GLY A 423 11.87 50.92 8.19
N LYS A 424 11.09 49.97 7.64
CA LYS A 424 9.71 49.69 8.13
C LYS A 424 9.21 48.30 7.74
N GLU A 425 8.62 47.59 8.71
CA GLU A 425 7.73 46.45 8.48
C GLU A 425 6.29 46.97 8.29
N ILE A 426 5.51 46.35 7.40
CA ILE A 426 4.05 46.50 7.31
C ILE A 426 3.48 45.10 7.01
N ALA A 427 2.47 44.69 7.77
CA ALA A 427 1.70 43.47 7.52
C ALA A 427 0.39 43.80 6.79
N LEU A 428 -0.05 42.85 5.96
CA LEU A 428 -1.38 42.76 5.35
C LEU A 428 -1.70 41.24 5.40
N ASP A 429 -2.56 40.72 6.28
CA ASP A 429 -3.97 41.01 6.58
C ASP A 429 -4.95 40.41 5.54
N GLU A 430 -5.93 39.66 6.04
CA GLU A 430 -6.76 38.69 5.29
C GLU A 430 -8.24 39.10 5.35
N SER A 431 -8.76 39.90 4.40
CA SER A 431 -10.18 40.31 4.43
C SER A 431 -10.82 40.83 3.13
N GLU A 432 -10.62 40.17 1.97
CA GLU A 432 -11.42 40.43 0.75
C GLU A 432 -11.87 39.12 0.06
N ALA A 433 -12.84 38.42 0.67
CA ALA A 433 -13.41 37.18 0.12
C ALA A 433 -14.87 36.87 0.53
N GLU A 434 -15.63 37.82 1.11
CA GLU A 434 -17.03 37.55 1.51
C GLU A 434 -17.93 38.80 1.48
N LYS A 435 -18.53 39.06 0.30
CA LYS A 435 -19.65 40.01 0.08
C LYS A 435 -20.37 39.64 -1.22
N LEU A 436 -21.69 39.88 -1.25
CA LEU A 436 -22.66 39.26 -2.18
C LEU A 436 -22.82 37.75 -1.86
N ILE A 437 -24.00 37.19 -1.57
CA ILE A 437 -25.38 37.68 -1.70
C ILE A 437 -26.20 37.43 -0.41
N LYS A 438 -27.11 38.36 -0.12
CA LYS A 438 -28.26 38.32 0.80
C LYS A 438 -29.41 39.09 0.08
N GLU A 439 -30.70 38.94 0.37
CA GLU A 439 -31.41 38.34 1.52
C GLU A 439 -32.83 37.86 1.13
N GLU A 440 -33.65 37.49 2.14
CA GLU A 440 -35.11 37.20 2.10
C GLU A 440 -35.57 35.88 1.42
N ASP A 441 -36.71 35.24 1.76
CA ASP A 441 -37.47 34.99 3.03
C ASP A 441 -38.59 33.92 2.74
N THR A 442 -39.46 33.35 3.60
CA THR A 442 -39.76 33.41 5.06
C THR A 442 -40.34 32.04 5.53
N GLU A 443 -39.92 31.50 6.70
CA GLU A 443 -40.64 30.55 7.61
C GLU A 443 -41.31 29.23 7.08
N HIS A 444 -41.69 28.22 7.88
CA HIS A 444 -41.81 28.06 9.35
C HIS A 444 -41.45 26.60 9.76
N GLY A 445 -40.92 26.40 10.97
CA GLY A 445 -40.05 25.25 11.31
C GLY A 445 -40.65 23.85 11.57
N THR A 446 -39.73 22.89 11.74
CA THR A 446 -39.69 21.94 12.88
C THR A 446 -38.24 21.46 13.06
N GLU A 447 -37.74 21.44 14.30
CA GLU A 447 -36.34 21.13 14.63
C GLU A 447 -36.13 19.64 14.93
N TYR A 448 -35.20 18.98 14.21
CA TYR A 448 -34.58 17.73 14.64
C TYR A 448 -33.09 17.72 14.25
N SER A 449 -32.23 17.36 15.21
CA SER A 449 -30.78 17.49 15.10
C SER A 449 -30.16 16.39 14.21
N ALA A 450 -29.44 16.78 13.17
CA ALA A 450 -28.61 15.89 12.37
C ALA A 450 -27.29 15.59 13.09
N LEU A 451 -27.22 14.42 13.75
CA LEU A 451 -26.01 13.90 14.39
C LEU A 451 -25.47 12.66 13.65
N GLU A 452 -24.17 12.41 13.84
CA GLU A 452 -23.36 11.35 13.19
C GLU A 452 -23.31 11.38 11.65
N GLY A 453 -22.38 12.19 11.13
CA GLY A 453 -21.94 12.09 9.74
C GLY A 453 -21.33 10.72 9.43
N VAL A 454 -21.81 10.10 8.35
CA VAL A 454 -21.46 8.73 7.94
C VAL A 454 -19.97 8.62 7.60
N ALA A 455 -19.19 8.04 8.51
CA ALA A 455 -17.94 7.41 8.13
C ALA A 455 -18.24 6.16 7.29
N ARG A 456 -17.36 5.80 6.34
CA ARG A 456 -17.38 4.47 5.70
C ARG A 456 -17.04 3.40 6.76
N VAL A 457 -18.05 2.93 7.51
CA VAL A 457 -17.89 2.00 8.63
C VAL A 457 -17.80 0.57 8.09
N ASN A 458 -16.60 -0.02 8.16
CA ASN A 458 -16.49 -1.48 8.16
C ASN A 458 -17.12 -2.01 9.46
N THR A 459 -18.29 -2.65 9.35
CA THR A 459 -19.23 -2.91 10.45
C THR A 459 -18.76 -3.97 11.44
N LEU A 460 -17.84 -3.58 12.34
CA LEU A 460 -17.20 -4.44 13.34
C LEU A 460 -17.33 -3.91 14.78
N LEU A 461 -18.57 -3.77 15.25
CA LEU A 461 -18.89 -3.81 16.69
C LEU A 461 -20.09 -4.74 16.92
N ASN A 462 -20.06 -5.45 18.06
CA ASN A 462 -21.13 -6.31 18.59
C ASN A 462 -21.47 -7.60 17.79
N LEU A 463 -20.51 -8.54 17.73
CA LEU A 463 -20.84 -9.97 17.71
C LEU A 463 -20.85 -10.52 19.15
N PRO A 464 -21.86 -11.32 19.56
CA PRO A 464 -21.87 -11.94 20.87
C PRO A 464 -20.78 -13.02 20.96
N ARG A 465 -19.95 -12.98 22.00
CA ARG A 465 -18.94 -14.02 22.27
C ARG A 465 -19.64 -15.33 22.62
N PHE A 466 -19.60 -16.31 21.74
CA PHE A 466 -19.91 -17.69 22.09
C PHE A 466 -18.89 -18.19 23.13
N VAL A 467 -19.39 -18.58 24.31
CA VAL A 467 -18.59 -19.26 25.34
C VAL A 467 -18.83 -20.77 25.18
N PRO A 468 -17.83 -21.58 24.81
CA PRO A 468 -18.03 -23.02 24.67
C PRO A 468 -18.20 -23.67 26.05
N GLY A 469 -19.35 -24.33 26.26
CA GLY A 469 -19.55 -25.27 27.37
C GLY A 469 -20.13 -24.67 28.65
N LYS A 470 -21.45 -24.44 28.66
CA LYS A 470 -22.34 -24.68 29.82
C LYS A 470 -23.78 -24.88 29.37
#